data_AF-A0AAU2PLY3-F1
#
_entry.id   AF-A0AAU2PLY3-F1
#
_cell.length_a   1.000
_cell.length_b   1.000
_cell.length_c   1.000
_cell.angle_alpha   90.00
_cell.angle_beta   90.00
_cell.angle_gamma   90.00
#
_symmetry.space_group_name_H-M   'P 1'
#
loop_
_entity.id
_entity.type
_entity.pdbx_description
1 polymer ?
#
loop_
_entity_poly.entity_id
_entity_poly.type
_entity_poly.pdbx_seq_one_letter_code
_entity_poly.pdbx_strand_id
1 'polypeptide(L)'
;MDTNTAAVDRPPRHRAPEPARGSGASWHSPVWVPAAVHRLSPAAFPAEGMLLVVDGRDTGRAWVPGTVRTVRVGRDVTGSALSWSTYLGGLREAGRGPRGIVFDLPATTSAERAADLVLPALRAACCSTSPDPLHLAFLATGRARPELAAALGAVAQVAGAEDGRLHAVSVRVEILPAWARDPFHVACAELALPRPGLAEVRHTAAGREIRVLRAHHRPDGRAAPGGLRPGGRYLVGGGGLGERLALRLVAELGARVVLFGAGPGAGPDKDRLLRVPGRPCQYADARGAVQAARHAFGGLDGVLHCPTGGELRPLARQSTAVARETLADAVSGAAHLDRATAALPLDFFALVTDAAPYQALAGASVPAAVARALGSIAATRARLAAAGSRYGASVAVCRPGDTDRLGALADALGSGRGAGCGPAPRAA
;
A
#
# COMPACT_ATOMS: atom_id res chain seq x y z
N MET A 1 9.02 4.24 74.96
CA MET A 1 8.71 3.41 73.77
C MET A 1 7.31 3.80 73.35
N ASP A 2 7.24 4.39 72.14
CA ASP A 2 6.11 4.71 71.28
C ASP A 2 4.80 5.28 71.87
N THR A 3 4.38 6.44 71.37
CA THR A 3 3.14 6.58 70.58
C THR A 3 2.98 7.97 69.94
N ASN A 4 3.13 7.98 68.61
CA ASN A 4 2.27 8.54 67.56
C ASN A 4 1.64 9.97 67.59
N THR A 5 1.77 10.60 66.40
CA THR A 5 0.86 11.52 65.67
C THR A 5 0.83 13.02 65.96
N ALA A 6 1.26 13.80 64.96
CA ALA A 6 0.60 15.06 64.56
C ALA A 6 0.81 15.30 63.06
N ALA A 7 -0.30 15.35 62.31
CA ALA A 7 -0.36 15.70 60.90
C ALA A 7 -0.20 17.22 60.73
N VAL A 8 0.61 17.65 59.76
CA VAL A 8 0.69 19.06 59.34
C VAL A 8 0.18 19.20 57.91
N ASP A 9 -0.78 20.11 57.82
CA ASP A 9 -1.60 20.57 56.72
C ASP A 9 -0.79 21.02 55.48
N ARG A 10 -1.26 20.68 54.28
CA ARG A 10 -0.75 21.23 53.00
C ARG A 10 -1.90 21.87 52.22
N PRO A 11 -1.74 23.10 51.72
CA PRO A 11 -2.83 23.86 51.11
C PRO A 11 -3.26 23.28 49.74
N PRO A 12 -4.50 23.55 49.29
CA PRO A 12 -5.04 22.98 48.07
C PRO A 12 -4.30 23.52 46.84
N ARG A 13 -3.75 22.61 46.03
CA ARG A 13 -3.19 22.94 44.73
C ARG A 13 -4.34 23.29 43.77
N HIS A 14 -4.41 24.55 43.36
CA HIS A 14 -5.22 24.99 42.24
C HIS A 14 -4.95 24.10 41.01
N ARG A 15 -5.94 23.30 40.61
CA ARG A 15 -5.94 22.61 39.30
C ARG A 15 -6.16 23.67 38.23
N ALA A 16 -5.17 23.87 37.37
CA ALA A 16 -5.37 24.53 36.08
C ALA A 16 -6.47 23.76 35.30
N PRO A 17 -7.34 24.46 34.55
CA PRO A 17 -8.42 23.80 33.82
C PRO A 17 -7.82 22.85 32.77
N GLU A 18 -8.16 21.57 32.89
CA GLU A 18 -7.88 20.57 31.86
C GLU A 18 -8.50 21.06 30.54
N PRO A 19 -7.76 21.11 29.41
CA PRO A 19 -8.37 21.43 28.14
C PRO A 19 -9.44 20.38 27.84
N ALA A 20 -10.63 20.86 27.51
CA ALA A 20 -11.78 20.04 27.18
C ALA A 20 -11.37 18.92 26.21
N ARG A 21 -11.56 17.66 26.63
CA ARG A 21 -11.44 16.49 25.75
C ARG A 21 -12.58 16.55 24.73
N GLY A 22 -12.40 17.36 23.70
CA GLY A 22 -13.17 17.25 22.48
C GLY A 22 -12.96 15.85 21.93
N SER A 23 -14.03 15.07 21.83
CA SER A 23 -14.09 13.75 21.20
C SER A 23 -13.93 13.84 19.67
N GLY A 24 -12.98 14.64 19.19
CA GLY A 24 -12.65 14.73 17.77
C GLY A 24 -11.85 13.50 17.37
N ALA A 25 -12.38 12.70 16.45
CA ALA A 25 -11.63 11.58 15.87
C ALA A 25 -10.31 12.11 15.29
N SER A 26 -9.17 11.64 15.80
CA SER A 26 -7.85 12.00 15.29
C SER A 26 -7.61 11.29 13.96
N TRP A 27 -7.37 12.07 12.91
CA TRP A 27 -7.08 11.55 11.58
C TRP A 27 -5.59 11.32 11.44
N HIS A 28 -5.20 10.22 10.81
CA HIS A 28 -3.80 9.89 10.59
C HIS A 28 -3.49 9.92 9.10
N SER A 29 -2.42 10.59 8.72
CA SER A 29 -1.91 10.56 7.34
C SER A 29 -0.46 10.10 7.30
N PRO A 30 -0.09 9.32 6.28
CA PRO A 30 1.30 8.91 6.09
C PRO A 30 2.15 10.07 5.58
N VAL A 31 3.23 10.37 6.30
CA VAL A 31 4.20 11.40 5.94
C VAL A 31 5.60 10.81 5.87
N TRP A 32 6.44 11.40 5.03
CA TRP A 32 7.88 11.12 5.04
C TRP A 32 8.56 12.05 6.03
N VAL A 33 9.38 11.49 6.91
CA VAL A 33 10.19 12.27 7.85
C VAL A 33 11.67 11.97 7.62
N PRO A 34 12.54 13.00 7.65
CA PRO A 34 13.98 12.81 7.61
C PRO A 34 14.43 11.88 8.73
N ALA A 35 15.40 11.02 8.43
CA ALA A 35 15.99 10.11 9.40
C ALA A 35 17.51 10.03 9.22
N ALA A 36 18.21 9.67 10.29
CA ALA A 36 19.66 9.51 10.25
C ALA A 36 20.09 8.54 9.14
N VAL A 37 21.09 8.95 8.37
CA VAL A 37 21.70 8.11 7.33
C VAL A 37 22.61 7.09 8.00
N HIS A 38 22.36 5.82 7.73
CA HIS A 38 23.20 4.73 8.20
C HIS A 38 24.04 4.21 7.05
N ARG A 39 25.34 4.04 7.30
CA ARG A 39 26.34 3.66 6.29
C ARG A 39 27.05 2.41 6.78
N LEU A 40 27.16 1.42 5.92
CA LEU A 40 28.06 0.31 6.12
C LEU A 40 29.38 0.64 5.42
N SER A 41 30.50 0.59 6.15
CA SER A 41 31.80 0.63 5.50
C SER A 41 31.97 -0.61 4.61
N PRO A 42 32.69 -0.54 3.48
CA PRO A 42 32.94 -1.72 2.65
C PRO A 42 33.58 -2.88 3.41
N ALA A 43 34.40 -2.58 4.42
CA ALA A 43 35.03 -3.57 5.28
C ALA A 43 34.05 -4.22 6.28
N ALA A 44 32.98 -3.52 6.68
CA ALA A 44 31.94 -4.02 7.59
C ALA A 44 30.65 -4.44 6.86
N PHE A 45 30.71 -4.58 5.53
CA PHE A 45 29.54 -4.90 4.72
C PHE A 45 29.14 -6.37 4.97
N PRO A 46 27.93 -6.65 5.51
CA PRO A 46 27.48 -8.00 5.81
C PRO A 46 27.00 -8.67 4.52
N ALA A 47 27.94 -9.06 3.65
CA ALA A 47 27.63 -9.80 2.43
C ALA A 47 27.40 -11.29 2.69
N GLU A 48 28.02 -11.80 3.75
CA GLU A 48 28.02 -13.23 4.06
C GLU A 48 26.63 -13.70 4.51
N GLY A 49 26.13 -14.76 3.88
CA GLY A 49 24.79 -15.27 4.13
C GLY A 49 23.67 -14.41 3.54
N MET A 50 23.97 -13.41 2.70
CA MET A 50 22.97 -12.66 1.94
C MET A 50 22.67 -13.32 0.60
N LEU A 51 21.39 -13.31 0.23
CA LEU A 51 20.92 -13.66 -1.11
C LEU A 51 20.40 -12.42 -1.83
N LEU A 52 20.71 -12.31 -3.11
CA LEU A 52 20.08 -11.35 -4.02
C LEU A 52 19.09 -12.08 -4.90
N VAL A 53 17.80 -11.75 -4.82
CA VAL A 53 16.75 -12.36 -5.62
C VAL A 53 16.39 -11.42 -6.76
N VAL A 54 16.43 -11.94 -7.98
CA VAL A 54 16.08 -11.20 -9.19
C VAL A 54 15.04 -11.98 -10.00
N ASP A 55 14.29 -11.28 -10.84
CA ASP A 55 13.51 -11.92 -11.89
C ASP A 55 14.47 -12.65 -12.85
N GLY A 56 14.16 -13.89 -13.24
CA GLY A 56 15.00 -14.66 -14.18
C GLY A 56 15.12 -14.04 -15.59
N ARG A 57 14.32 -13.00 -15.89
CA ARG A 57 14.44 -12.15 -17.08
C ARG A 57 15.49 -11.05 -16.93
N ASP A 58 15.92 -10.75 -15.71
CA ASP A 58 16.88 -9.71 -15.41
C ASP A 58 18.32 -10.24 -15.46
N THR A 59 19.23 -9.43 -15.96
CA THR A 59 20.67 -9.68 -15.90
C THR A 59 21.21 -9.57 -14.47
N GLY A 60 20.43 -8.96 -13.57
CA GLY A 60 20.81 -8.68 -12.19
C GLY A 60 21.62 -7.39 -12.10
N ARG A 61 22.29 -7.18 -10.96
CA ARG A 61 23.01 -5.95 -10.67
C ARG A 61 24.47 -6.03 -11.09
N ALA A 62 24.99 -4.94 -11.67
CA ALA A 62 26.37 -4.85 -12.13
C ALA A 62 27.38 -4.90 -10.98
N TRP A 63 27.01 -4.39 -9.80
CA TRP A 63 27.85 -4.43 -8.62
C TRP A 63 27.14 -5.17 -7.48
N VAL A 64 27.62 -6.37 -7.19
CA VAL A 64 27.25 -7.19 -6.04
C VAL A 64 28.51 -7.93 -5.58
N PRO A 65 28.82 -8.01 -4.27
CA PRO A 65 29.98 -8.78 -3.80
C PRO A 65 29.88 -10.25 -4.24
N GLY A 66 31.01 -10.84 -4.66
CA GLY A 66 31.03 -12.24 -5.15
C GLY A 66 30.63 -13.29 -4.09
N THR A 67 30.61 -12.91 -2.81
CA THR A 67 30.11 -13.74 -1.70
C THR A 67 28.58 -13.81 -1.65
N VAL A 68 27.87 -12.86 -2.28
CA VAL A 68 26.41 -12.84 -2.33
C VAL A 68 25.94 -13.70 -3.49
N ARG A 69 25.11 -14.68 -3.19
CA ARG A 69 24.54 -15.54 -4.23
C ARG A 69 23.33 -14.84 -4.86
N THR A 70 23.34 -14.74 -6.18
CA THR A 70 22.16 -14.31 -6.94
C THR A 70 21.25 -15.50 -7.22
N VAL A 71 19.97 -15.38 -6.88
CA VAL A 71 18.91 -16.36 -7.09
C VAL A 71 17.93 -15.81 -8.10
N ARG A 72 17.76 -16.52 -9.22
CA ARG A 72 16.90 -16.14 -10.34
C ARG A 72 15.59 -16.90 -10.29
N VAL A 73 14.49 -16.19 -10.05
CA VAL A 73 13.16 -16.81 -10.09
C VAL A 73 12.77 -17.14 -11.54
N GLY A 74 12.44 -18.39 -11.79
CA GLY A 74 12.21 -18.98 -13.11
C GLY A 74 13.42 -19.74 -13.68
N ARG A 75 14.60 -19.70 -13.02
CA ARG A 75 15.78 -20.48 -13.39
C ARG A 75 16.32 -21.31 -12.24
N ASP A 76 16.67 -20.65 -11.14
CA ASP A 76 17.24 -21.29 -9.95
C ASP A 76 16.14 -21.83 -9.01
N VAL A 77 15.00 -21.12 -8.96
CA VAL A 77 13.79 -21.52 -8.25
C VAL A 77 12.59 -21.31 -9.16
N THR A 78 11.58 -22.19 -9.12
CA THR A 78 10.41 -22.09 -10.03
C THR A 78 9.44 -20.97 -9.67
N GLY A 79 9.63 -20.32 -8.52
CA GLY A 79 8.70 -19.33 -7.98
C GLY A 79 7.52 -19.95 -7.21
N SER A 80 7.57 -21.25 -6.90
CA SER A 80 6.62 -21.88 -5.97
C SER A 80 7.16 -21.87 -4.54
N ALA A 81 6.27 -21.90 -3.55
CA ALA A 81 6.67 -21.98 -2.14
C ALA A 81 7.48 -23.27 -1.86
N LEU A 82 7.12 -24.39 -2.51
CA LEU A 82 7.87 -25.64 -2.37
C LEU A 82 9.31 -25.51 -2.89
N SER A 83 9.49 -24.91 -4.08
CA SER A 83 10.83 -24.70 -4.64
C SER A 83 11.69 -23.81 -3.74
N TRP A 84 11.10 -22.78 -3.13
CA TRP A 84 11.78 -21.96 -2.12
C TRP A 84 12.12 -22.74 -0.85
N SER A 85 11.19 -23.54 -0.33
CA SER A 85 11.43 -24.37 0.86
C SER A 85 12.58 -25.35 0.65
N THR A 86 12.59 -26.05 -0.49
CA THR A 86 13.69 -26.96 -0.86
C THR A 86 15.02 -26.22 -0.99
N TYR A 87 15.01 -25.07 -1.66
CA TYR A 87 16.22 -24.27 -1.86
C TYR A 87 16.82 -23.77 -0.54
N LEU A 88 15.98 -23.16 0.32
CA LEU A 88 16.40 -22.65 1.62
C LEU A 88 16.78 -23.79 2.59
N GLY A 89 16.10 -24.93 2.50
CA GLY A 89 16.43 -26.14 3.25
C GLY A 89 17.81 -26.67 2.91
N GLY A 90 18.10 -26.88 1.61
CA GLY A 90 19.41 -27.37 1.16
C GLY A 90 20.56 -26.43 1.50
N LEU A 91 20.34 -25.11 1.49
CA LEU A 91 21.34 -24.15 1.97
C LEU A 91 21.63 -24.32 3.47
N ARG A 92 20.60 -24.55 4.30
CA ARG A 92 20.76 -24.76 5.74
C ARG A 92 21.45 -26.08 6.05
N GLU A 93 21.08 -27.17 5.38
CA GLU A 93 21.73 -28.48 5.53
C GLU A 93 23.22 -28.43 5.20
N ALA A 94 23.60 -27.60 4.23
CA ALA A 94 25.00 -27.37 3.87
C ALA A 94 25.72 -26.36 4.79
N GLY A 95 25.16 -25.99 5.95
CA GLY A 95 25.74 -25.01 6.88
C GLY A 95 25.80 -23.57 6.34
N ARG A 96 25.06 -23.27 5.26
CA ARG A 96 25.07 -22.00 4.52
C ARG A 96 23.69 -21.33 4.51
N GLY A 97 22.94 -21.48 5.60
CA GLY A 97 21.63 -20.88 5.76
C GLY A 97 21.67 -19.36 5.60
N PRO A 98 20.76 -18.76 4.81
CA PRO A 98 20.80 -17.34 4.57
C PRO A 98 20.36 -16.57 5.83
N ARG A 99 21.10 -15.51 6.16
CA ARG A 99 20.75 -14.54 7.21
C ARG A 99 19.84 -13.44 6.67
N GLY A 100 19.91 -13.17 5.36
CA GLY A 100 19.01 -12.24 4.73
C GLY A 100 18.84 -12.40 3.22
N ILE A 101 17.76 -11.82 2.72
CA ILE A 101 17.34 -11.88 1.33
C ILE A 101 16.97 -10.47 0.88
N VAL A 102 17.59 -10.01 -0.19
CA VAL A 102 17.24 -8.76 -0.87
C VAL A 102 16.52 -9.11 -2.16
N PHE A 103 15.25 -8.74 -2.28
CA PHE A 103 14.49 -8.83 -3.52
C PHE A 103 14.74 -7.56 -4.34
N ASP A 104 15.38 -7.72 -5.48
CA ASP A 104 15.60 -6.63 -6.42
C ASP A 104 14.39 -6.46 -7.34
N LEU A 105 13.77 -5.29 -7.25
CA LEU A 105 12.53 -4.97 -7.93
C LEU A 105 12.76 -3.66 -8.71
N PRO A 106 13.27 -3.74 -9.94
CA PRO A 106 13.50 -2.56 -10.77
C PRO A 106 12.19 -1.80 -11.06
N ALA A 107 12.32 -0.56 -11.51
CA ALA A 107 11.20 0.33 -11.84
C ALA A 107 10.19 -0.26 -12.83
N THR A 108 10.62 -1.23 -13.64
CA THR A 108 9.82 -1.95 -14.64
C THR A 108 8.91 -3.01 -14.01
N THR A 109 9.25 -3.51 -12.81
CA THR A 109 8.49 -4.54 -12.11
C THR A 109 7.11 -4.02 -11.73
N SER A 110 6.09 -4.81 -12.05
CA SER A 110 4.71 -4.52 -11.69
C SER A 110 4.39 -5.08 -10.29
N ALA A 111 3.31 -4.64 -9.66
CA ALA A 111 2.91 -5.15 -8.34
C ALA A 111 2.59 -6.65 -8.37
N GLU A 112 1.97 -7.10 -9.47
CA GLU A 112 1.68 -8.50 -9.79
C GLU A 112 2.95 -9.33 -9.85
N ARG A 113 3.95 -8.83 -10.59
CA ARG A 113 5.22 -9.54 -10.73
C ARG A 113 5.99 -9.56 -9.42
N ALA A 114 5.96 -8.47 -8.65
CA ALA A 114 6.55 -8.46 -7.32
C ALA A 114 5.90 -9.48 -6.38
N ALA A 115 4.58 -9.68 -6.46
CA ALA A 115 3.88 -10.71 -5.70
C ALA A 115 4.36 -12.13 -6.06
N ASP A 116 4.54 -12.40 -7.37
CA ASP A 116 5.09 -13.68 -7.85
C ASP A 116 6.52 -13.95 -7.35
N LEU A 117 7.33 -12.89 -7.16
CA LEU A 117 8.71 -13.01 -6.69
C LEU A 117 8.79 -13.16 -5.17
N VAL A 118 7.99 -12.38 -4.42
CA VAL A 118 8.12 -12.20 -2.98
C VAL A 118 7.29 -13.20 -2.17
N LEU A 119 6.01 -13.37 -2.50
CA LEU A 119 5.08 -14.15 -1.66
C LEU A 119 5.48 -15.63 -1.51
N PRO A 120 5.94 -16.33 -2.56
CA PRO A 120 6.38 -17.72 -2.43
C PRO A 120 7.55 -17.88 -1.44
N ALA A 121 8.49 -16.94 -1.45
CA ALA A 121 9.64 -16.95 -0.55
C ALA A 121 9.22 -16.64 0.90
N LEU A 122 8.33 -15.65 1.11
CA LEU A 122 7.76 -15.35 2.43
C LEU A 122 7.00 -16.55 2.99
N ARG A 123 6.18 -17.21 2.17
CA ARG A 123 5.45 -18.41 2.56
C ARG A 123 6.39 -19.53 2.97
N ALA A 124 7.46 -19.77 2.21
CA ALA A 124 8.48 -20.76 2.55
C ALA A 124 9.21 -20.40 3.86
N ALA A 125 9.49 -19.12 4.08
CA ALA A 125 10.12 -18.64 5.32
C ALA A 125 9.21 -18.85 6.53
N CYS A 126 7.93 -18.48 6.46
CA CYS A 126 6.95 -18.72 7.54
C CYS A 126 6.76 -20.21 7.85
N CYS A 127 6.80 -21.07 6.83
CA CYS A 127 6.69 -22.52 7.01
C CYS A 127 8.00 -23.19 7.49
N SER A 128 9.11 -22.44 7.58
CA SER A 128 10.38 -22.99 8.03
C SER A 128 10.38 -23.27 9.54
N THR A 129 11.02 -24.36 9.95
CA THR A 129 11.24 -24.73 11.35
C THR A 129 12.48 -24.09 11.97
N SER A 130 13.28 -23.36 11.18
CA SER A 130 14.50 -22.68 11.67
C SER A 130 14.13 -21.59 12.69
N PRO A 131 14.77 -21.58 13.88
CA PRO A 131 14.52 -20.54 14.88
C PRO A 131 15.23 -19.22 14.55
N ASP A 132 16.12 -19.20 13.56
CA ASP A 132 16.95 -18.04 13.24
C ASP A 132 16.13 -16.93 12.57
N PRO A 133 16.40 -15.66 12.91
CA PRO A 133 15.76 -14.53 12.25
C PRO A 133 16.20 -14.42 10.79
N LEU A 134 15.27 -14.05 9.92
CA LEU A 134 15.51 -13.83 8.49
C LEU A 134 15.26 -12.36 8.15
N HIS A 135 16.31 -11.68 7.68
CA HIS A 135 16.28 -10.27 7.30
C HIS A 135 15.87 -10.12 5.83
N LEU A 136 14.85 -9.33 5.54
CA LEU A 136 14.23 -9.23 4.21
C LEU A 136 14.19 -7.78 3.75
N ALA A 137 14.81 -7.48 2.60
CA ALA A 137 14.69 -6.17 1.96
C ALA A 137 13.95 -6.28 0.64
N PHE A 138 12.90 -5.48 0.46
CA PHE A 138 12.25 -5.28 -0.83
C PHE A 138 12.81 -4.01 -1.46
N LEU A 139 13.78 -4.17 -2.35
CA LEU A 139 14.53 -3.07 -2.96
C LEU A 139 13.82 -2.59 -4.23
N ALA A 140 13.08 -1.50 -4.11
CA ALA A 140 12.48 -0.80 -5.24
C ALA A 140 13.46 0.25 -5.77
N THR A 141 13.86 0.15 -7.03
CA THR A 141 14.79 1.13 -7.63
C THR A 141 14.15 2.03 -8.66
N GLY A 142 14.62 3.29 -8.68
CA GLY A 142 14.17 4.31 -9.62
C GLY A 142 13.02 5.16 -9.08
N ARG A 143 12.66 6.18 -9.86
CA ARG A 143 11.58 7.13 -9.54
C ARG A 143 10.19 6.67 -9.97
N ALA A 144 10.10 5.67 -10.85
CA ALA A 144 8.83 5.19 -11.34
C ALA A 144 8.19 4.23 -10.34
N ARG A 145 6.88 4.40 -10.11
CA ARG A 145 6.01 3.53 -9.30
C ARG A 145 6.20 3.55 -7.78
N PRO A 146 5.99 4.70 -7.11
CA PRO A 146 6.00 4.78 -5.65
C PRO A 146 5.01 3.82 -4.97
N GLU A 147 3.95 3.41 -5.67
CA GLU A 147 2.93 2.45 -5.23
C GLU A 147 3.46 1.04 -4.96
N LEU A 148 4.48 0.59 -5.69
CA LEU A 148 5.09 -0.72 -5.45
C LEU A 148 5.81 -0.75 -4.10
N ALA A 149 6.63 0.27 -3.82
CA ALA A 149 7.32 0.39 -2.54
C ALA A 149 6.34 0.51 -1.36
N ALA A 150 5.22 1.21 -1.56
CA ALA A 150 4.17 1.34 -0.56
C ALA A 150 3.47 -0.02 -0.29
N ALA A 151 3.16 -0.79 -1.35
CA ALA A 151 2.58 -2.13 -1.25
C ALA A 151 3.51 -3.09 -0.48
N LEU A 152 4.79 -3.12 -0.85
CA LEU A 152 5.81 -3.94 -0.21
C LEU A 152 6.09 -3.49 1.23
N GLY A 153 5.91 -2.20 1.53
CA GLY A 153 5.92 -1.70 2.89
C GLY A 153 4.82 -2.34 3.74
N ALA A 154 3.60 -2.50 3.22
CA ALA A 154 2.55 -3.21 3.95
C ALA A 154 2.91 -4.68 4.17
N VAL A 155 3.42 -5.34 3.13
CA VAL A 155 3.86 -6.75 3.23
C VAL A 155 4.95 -6.89 4.29
N ALA A 156 5.95 -5.99 4.33
CA ALA A 156 6.99 -6.00 5.33
C ALA A 156 6.44 -5.81 6.75
N GLN A 157 5.51 -4.87 6.93
CA GLN A 157 4.88 -4.59 8.22
C GLN A 157 4.13 -5.81 8.76
N VAL A 158 3.31 -6.44 7.91
CA VAL A 158 2.48 -7.58 8.28
C VAL A 158 3.33 -8.84 8.45
N ALA A 159 4.36 -9.04 7.63
CA ALA A 159 5.24 -10.20 7.76
C ALA A 159 5.92 -10.28 9.12
N GLY A 160 6.48 -9.17 9.63
CA GLY A 160 7.10 -9.15 10.95
C GLY A 160 6.09 -9.24 12.11
N ALA A 161 4.83 -8.83 11.89
CA ALA A 161 3.77 -8.99 12.88
C ALA A 161 3.18 -10.40 12.93
N GLU A 162 3.15 -11.10 11.80
CA GLU A 162 2.71 -12.50 11.70
C GLU A 162 3.76 -13.48 12.21
N ASP A 163 5.04 -13.23 11.90
CA ASP A 163 6.15 -14.08 12.30
C ASP A 163 7.31 -13.20 12.79
N GLY A 164 7.54 -13.20 14.10
CA GLY A 164 8.58 -12.39 14.74
C GLY A 164 10.01 -12.73 14.30
N ARG A 165 10.22 -13.83 13.58
CA ARG A 165 11.52 -14.16 12.97
C ARG A 165 11.77 -13.35 11.69
N LEU A 166 10.73 -12.80 11.06
CA LEU A 166 10.85 -12.08 9.80
C LEU A 166 11.08 -10.59 10.02
N HIS A 167 12.30 -10.14 9.75
CA HIS A 167 12.67 -8.74 9.86
C HIS A 167 12.67 -8.09 8.47
N ALA A 168 11.51 -7.53 8.08
CA ALA A 168 11.31 -7.03 6.73
C ALA A 168 11.31 -5.50 6.62
N VAL A 169 11.86 -4.98 5.52
CA VAL A 169 11.84 -3.56 5.17
C VAL A 169 11.64 -3.36 3.67
N SER A 170 10.81 -2.39 3.30
CA SER A 170 10.71 -1.89 1.92
C SER A 170 11.66 -0.70 1.76
N VAL A 171 12.60 -0.78 0.81
CA VAL A 171 13.63 0.23 0.58
C VAL A 171 13.47 0.78 -0.83
N ARG A 172 13.12 2.06 -0.95
CA ARG A 172 13.08 2.76 -2.24
C ARG A 172 14.33 3.61 -2.44
N VAL A 173 15.09 3.33 -3.49
CA VAL A 173 16.25 4.16 -3.87
C VAL A 173 15.87 4.98 -5.09
N GLU A 174 15.46 6.23 -4.86
CA GLU A 174 15.14 7.19 -5.93
C GLU A 174 16.41 7.85 -6.47
N ILE A 175 17.35 8.15 -5.58
CA ILE A 175 18.70 8.65 -5.87
C ILE A 175 19.68 7.80 -5.07
N LEU A 176 20.69 7.26 -5.76
CA LEU A 176 21.75 6.50 -5.11
C LEU A 176 22.56 7.44 -4.19
N PRO A 177 22.64 7.17 -2.88
CA PRO A 177 23.44 7.98 -1.98
C PRO A 177 24.93 7.92 -2.35
N ALA A 178 25.66 9.03 -2.20
CA ALA A 178 27.08 9.12 -2.56
C ALA A 178 27.99 8.12 -1.82
N TRP A 179 27.56 7.61 -0.67
CA TRP A 179 28.31 6.61 0.10
C TRP A 179 28.08 5.17 -0.39
N ALA A 180 27.05 4.94 -1.20
CA ALA A 180 26.67 3.61 -1.67
C ALA A 180 27.15 3.39 -3.10
N ARG A 181 27.72 2.22 -3.37
CA ARG A 181 28.16 1.84 -4.73
C ARG A 181 27.03 1.33 -5.62
N ASP A 182 26.00 0.75 -5.00
CA ASP A 182 24.81 0.21 -5.67
C ASP A 182 23.62 0.26 -4.69
N PRO A 183 22.37 0.33 -5.18
CA PRO A 183 21.18 0.20 -4.35
C PRO A 183 21.15 -1.04 -3.43
N PHE A 184 21.79 -2.15 -3.80
CA PHE A 184 21.97 -3.32 -2.93
C PHE A 184 22.76 -2.98 -1.66
N HIS A 185 23.78 -2.12 -1.75
CA HIS A 185 24.53 -1.64 -0.59
C HIS A 185 23.59 -0.92 0.40
N VAL A 186 22.66 -0.12 -0.13
CA VAL A 186 21.66 0.59 0.66
C VAL A 186 20.74 -0.40 1.36
N ALA A 187 20.25 -1.42 0.66
CA ALA A 187 19.40 -2.45 1.25
C ALA A 187 20.08 -3.16 2.43
N CYS A 188 21.33 -3.59 2.27
CA CYS A 188 22.09 -4.22 3.36
C CYS A 188 22.32 -3.27 4.54
N ALA A 189 22.52 -1.98 4.30
CA ALA A 189 22.67 -0.98 5.37
C ALA A 189 21.38 -0.81 6.17
N GLU A 190 20.21 -0.88 5.53
CA GLU A 190 18.93 -0.87 6.23
C GLU A 190 18.70 -2.16 7.02
N LEU A 191 19.10 -3.32 6.49
CA LEU A 191 18.95 -4.61 7.19
C LEU A 191 19.84 -4.76 8.43
N ALA A 192 20.96 -4.04 8.48
CA ALA A 192 21.86 -4.04 9.64
C ALA A 192 21.31 -3.24 10.84
N LEU A 193 20.21 -2.50 10.68
CA LEU A 193 19.66 -1.69 11.75
C LEU A 193 18.82 -2.52 12.72
N PRO A 194 19.01 -2.35 14.04
CA PRO A 194 18.22 -3.06 15.05
C PRO A 194 16.82 -2.45 15.11
N ARG A 195 15.85 -3.01 14.39
CA ARG A 195 14.44 -2.55 14.47
C ARG A 195 13.42 -3.66 14.24
N PRO A 196 12.38 -3.73 15.08
CA PRO A 196 11.12 -4.38 14.73
C PRO A 196 10.28 -3.46 13.81
N GLY A 197 9.81 -3.97 12.67
CA GLY A 197 8.54 -3.55 12.04
C GLY A 197 8.40 -2.18 11.32
N LEU A 198 9.45 -1.38 11.10
CA LEU A 198 9.30 -0.05 10.46
C LEU A 198 9.35 -0.10 8.92
N ALA A 199 8.17 -0.20 8.33
CA ALA A 199 7.96 -0.75 7.01
C ALA A 199 7.69 0.31 5.93
N GLU A 200 8.73 1.08 5.57
CA GLU A 200 9.01 1.71 4.26
C GLU A 200 10.03 2.85 4.46
N VAL A 201 11.18 2.73 3.78
CA VAL A 201 12.28 3.70 3.78
C VAL A 201 12.47 4.18 2.35
N ARG A 202 12.82 5.45 2.18
CA ARG A 202 13.30 5.95 0.88
C ARG A 202 14.60 6.73 1.01
N HIS A 203 15.39 6.67 -0.04
CA HIS A 203 16.59 7.49 -0.23
C HIS A 203 16.36 8.41 -1.42
N THR A 204 16.31 9.72 -1.14
CA THR A 204 16.06 10.80 -2.09
C THR A 204 17.26 11.75 -2.15
N ALA A 205 17.17 12.82 -2.96
CA ALA A 205 18.17 13.88 -2.96
C ALA A 205 18.29 14.58 -1.60
N ALA A 206 17.22 14.57 -0.78
CA ALA A 206 17.22 15.13 0.58
C ALA A 206 17.84 14.16 1.62
N GLY A 207 18.25 12.96 1.21
CA GLY A 207 18.80 11.92 2.07
C GLY A 207 17.81 10.82 2.41
N ARG A 208 17.99 10.20 3.58
CA ARG A 208 17.18 9.08 4.05
C ARG A 208 15.92 9.58 4.74
N GLU A 209 14.77 9.06 4.35
CA GLU A 209 13.48 9.36 4.95
C GLU A 209 12.74 8.07 5.29
N ILE A 210 12.00 8.07 6.40
CA ILE A 210 11.15 6.95 6.82
C ILE A 210 9.68 7.34 6.76
N ARG A 211 8.83 6.36 6.48
CA ARG A 211 7.38 6.56 6.50
C ARG A 211 6.86 6.49 7.94
N VAL A 212 6.12 7.51 8.37
CA VAL A 212 5.43 7.53 9.67
C VAL A 212 3.99 8.02 9.53
N LEU A 213 3.13 7.62 10.46
CA LEU A 213 1.79 8.17 10.58
C LEU A 213 1.81 9.40 11.48
N ARG A 214 1.30 10.52 10.98
CA ARG A 214 1.12 11.74 11.77
C ARG A 214 -0.36 12.01 11.99
N ALA A 215 -0.73 12.17 13.27
CA ALA A 215 -2.05 12.63 13.65
C ALA A 215 -2.25 14.10 13.22
N HIS A 216 -3.44 14.42 12.73
CA HIS A 216 -3.86 15.77 12.43
C HIS A 216 -5.35 15.94 12.77
N HIS A 217 -5.70 17.19 13.08
CA HIS A 217 -7.10 17.58 13.28
C HIS A 217 -7.73 17.85 11.91
N ARG A 218 -9.00 17.46 11.76
CA ARG A 218 -9.78 17.83 10.59
C ARG A 218 -9.88 19.36 10.57
N PRO A 219 -9.52 20.05 9.47
CA PRO A 219 -9.84 21.47 9.37
C PRO A 219 -11.36 21.63 9.41
N ASP A 220 -11.85 22.57 10.21
CA ASP A 220 -13.29 22.82 10.34
C ASP A 220 -13.88 23.27 9.00
N GLY A 221 -14.88 22.53 8.53
CA GLY A 221 -16.00 23.07 7.75
C GLY A 221 -15.78 23.62 6.33
N ARG A 222 -14.66 23.36 5.64
CA ARG A 222 -14.57 23.74 4.19
C ARG A 222 -14.78 22.54 3.27
N ALA A 223 -15.99 22.43 2.72
CA ALA A 223 -16.24 21.62 1.53
C ALA A 223 -15.46 22.21 0.35
N ALA A 224 -14.45 21.48 -0.13
CA ALA A 224 -13.81 21.80 -1.39
C ALA A 224 -14.84 21.68 -2.53
N PRO A 225 -14.82 22.58 -3.52
CA PRO A 225 -15.61 22.40 -4.73
C PRO A 225 -15.12 21.15 -5.49
N GLY A 226 -16.01 20.19 -5.77
CA GLY A 226 -15.70 18.99 -6.58
C GLY A 226 -16.07 17.61 -5.98
N GLY A 227 -17.17 17.51 -5.23
CA GLY A 227 -17.63 16.25 -4.61
C GLY A 227 -18.77 15.53 -5.35
N LEU A 228 -19.36 14.53 -4.69
CA LEU A 228 -20.59 13.89 -5.18
C LEU A 228 -21.73 14.91 -5.25
N ARG A 229 -22.35 15.03 -6.43
CA ARG A 229 -23.47 15.91 -6.71
C ARG A 229 -24.73 15.15 -7.15
N PRO A 230 -25.94 15.69 -6.87
CA PRO A 230 -27.19 15.19 -7.44
C PRO A 230 -27.13 15.15 -8.97
N GLY A 231 -27.62 14.06 -9.58
CA GLY A 231 -27.64 13.87 -11.03
C GLY A 231 -26.27 13.70 -11.68
N GLY A 232 -25.19 13.58 -10.90
CA GLY A 232 -23.83 13.44 -11.42
C GLY A 232 -23.61 12.15 -12.20
N ARG A 233 -22.57 12.14 -13.04
CA ARG A 233 -22.22 11.03 -13.95
C ARG A 233 -20.94 10.35 -13.47
N TYR A 234 -21.06 9.11 -13.02
CA TYR A 234 -19.94 8.41 -12.37
C TYR A 234 -19.60 7.10 -13.07
N LEU A 235 -18.30 6.83 -13.18
CA LEU A 235 -17.79 5.51 -13.50
C LEU A 235 -17.40 4.83 -12.18
N VAL A 236 -18.06 3.73 -11.84
CA VAL A 236 -17.78 2.94 -10.64
C VAL A 236 -17.20 1.60 -11.09
N GLY A 237 -15.94 1.35 -10.77
CA GLY A 237 -15.25 0.09 -11.06
C GLY A 237 -15.08 -0.77 -9.81
N GLY A 238 -15.05 -2.09 -10.00
CA GLY A 238 -14.59 -3.04 -8.98
C GLY A 238 -15.68 -3.95 -8.38
N GLY A 239 -15.34 -4.63 -7.28
CA GLY A 239 -16.13 -5.74 -6.70
C GLY A 239 -17.38 -5.30 -5.91
N GLY A 240 -17.80 -6.12 -4.94
CA GLY A 240 -19.06 -5.92 -4.21
C GLY A 240 -19.25 -4.55 -3.53
N LEU A 241 -18.16 -3.89 -3.11
CA LEU A 241 -18.19 -2.51 -2.60
C LEU A 241 -18.63 -1.50 -3.68
N GLY A 242 -18.07 -1.63 -4.88
CA GLY A 242 -18.41 -0.77 -6.02
C GLY A 242 -19.88 -0.92 -6.41
N GLU A 243 -20.40 -2.15 -6.41
CA GLU A 243 -21.82 -2.39 -6.69
C GLU A 243 -22.74 -1.74 -5.65
N ARG A 244 -22.46 -1.89 -4.35
CA ARG A 244 -23.25 -1.25 -3.30
C ARG A 244 -23.21 0.28 -3.41
N LEU A 245 -22.05 0.86 -3.69
CA LEU A 245 -21.91 2.30 -3.89
C LEU A 245 -22.66 2.77 -5.14
N ALA A 246 -22.57 2.05 -6.26
CA ALA A 246 -23.28 2.37 -7.49
C ALA A 246 -24.80 2.43 -7.27
N LEU A 247 -25.37 1.43 -6.59
CA LEU A 247 -26.79 1.38 -6.28
C LEU A 247 -27.23 2.55 -5.39
N ARG A 248 -26.43 2.92 -4.39
CA ARG A 248 -26.73 4.07 -3.52
C ARG A 248 -26.60 5.40 -4.26
N LEU A 249 -25.62 5.56 -5.15
CA LEU A 249 -25.49 6.76 -5.97
C LEU A 249 -26.73 6.99 -6.85
N VAL A 250 -27.26 5.92 -7.44
CA VAL A 250 -28.51 5.99 -8.22
C VAL A 250 -29.71 6.33 -7.32
N ALA A 251 -29.86 5.64 -6.19
CA ALA A 251 -31.01 5.80 -5.30
C ALA A 251 -31.05 7.14 -4.56
N GLU A 252 -29.91 7.59 -4.02
CA GLU A 252 -29.86 8.74 -3.11
C GLU A 252 -29.51 10.06 -3.82
N LEU A 253 -28.76 10.00 -4.91
CA LEU A 253 -28.35 11.20 -5.67
C LEU A 253 -29.01 11.30 -7.05
N GLY A 254 -29.78 10.30 -7.47
CA GLY A 254 -30.29 10.25 -8.85
C GLY A 254 -29.16 10.25 -9.88
N ALA A 255 -27.98 9.76 -9.51
CA ALA A 255 -26.80 9.78 -10.36
C ALA A 255 -26.94 8.82 -11.54
N ARG A 256 -26.23 9.12 -12.63
CA ARG A 256 -26.05 8.23 -13.77
C ARG A 256 -24.72 7.49 -13.60
N VAL A 257 -24.78 6.17 -13.50
CA VAL A 257 -23.64 5.33 -13.12
C VAL A 257 -23.35 4.32 -14.22
N VAL A 258 -22.09 4.26 -14.64
CA VAL A 258 -21.54 3.10 -15.33
C VAL A 258 -20.88 2.21 -14.30
N LEU A 259 -21.42 1.02 -14.07
CA LEU A 259 -20.81 0.00 -13.22
C LEU A 259 -19.93 -0.92 -14.08
N PHE A 260 -18.62 -0.79 -13.92
CA PHE A 260 -17.59 -1.48 -14.69
C PHE A 260 -17.03 -2.68 -13.93
N GLY A 261 -16.96 -3.83 -14.60
CA GLY A 261 -16.46 -5.08 -14.04
C GLY A 261 -17.51 -5.94 -13.36
N ALA A 262 -18.78 -5.52 -13.39
CA ALA A 262 -19.90 -6.37 -13.03
C ALA A 262 -20.27 -7.32 -14.17
N GLY A 263 -20.71 -8.53 -13.83
CA GLY A 263 -21.31 -9.46 -14.79
C GLY A 263 -22.61 -8.89 -15.40
N PRO A 264 -23.11 -9.51 -16.48
CA PRO A 264 -24.38 -9.11 -17.08
C PRO A 264 -25.51 -9.21 -16.03
N GLY A 265 -26.30 -8.15 -15.92
CA GLY A 265 -27.41 -8.09 -14.97
C GLY A 265 -28.36 -6.94 -15.29
N ALA A 266 -29.64 -7.11 -14.98
CA ALA A 266 -30.59 -6.01 -15.02
C ALA A 266 -30.48 -5.20 -13.72
N GLY A 267 -30.05 -3.94 -13.82
CA GLY A 267 -30.20 -3.00 -12.73
C GLY A 267 -31.67 -2.58 -12.56
N PRO A 268 -32.09 -2.13 -11.37
CA PRO A 268 -33.47 -1.68 -11.12
C PRO A 268 -33.86 -0.43 -11.94
N ASP A 269 -32.88 0.31 -12.46
CA ASP A 269 -33.06 1.54 -13.24
C ASP A 269 -32.11 1.52 -14.46
N LYS A 270 -32.63 1.10 -15.62
CA LYS A 270 -31.84 0.95 -16.86
C LYS A 270 -31.39 2.29 -17.46
N ASP A 271 -32.08 3.38 -17.13
CA ASP A 271 -31.77 4.71 -17.68
C ASP A 271 -30.63 5.38 -16.91
N ARG A 272 -30.44 5.00 -15.65
CA ARG A 272 -29.39 5.55 -14.77
C ARG A 272 -28.26 4.58 -14.45
N LEU A 273 -28.43 3.27 -14.61
CA LEU A 273 -27.40 2.28 -14.32
C LEU A 273 -27.06 1.45 -15.56
N LEU A 274 -25.89 1.73 -16.14
CA LEU A 274 -25.32 0.93 -17.23
C LEU A 274 -24.27 -0.03 -16.67
N ARG A 275 -24.44 -1.33 -16.87
CA ARG A 275 -23.44 -2.33 -16.50
C ARG A 275 -22.56 -2.64 -17.70
N VAL A 276 -21.25 -2.54 -17.52
CA VAL A 276 -20.24 -2.82 -18.56
C VAL A 276 -19.33 -3.95 -18.09
N PRO A 277 -19.31 -5.10 -18.77
CA PRO A 277 -18.41 -6.20 -18.44
C PRO A 277 -16.96 -5.84 -18.79
N GLY A 278 -16.01 -6.52 -18.18
CA GLY A 278 -14.59 -6.37 -18.43
C GLY A 278 -13.78 -6.39 -17.15
N ARG A 279 -12.46 -6.24 -17.25
CA ARG A 279 -11.56 -6.23 -16.10
C ARG A 279 -10.82 -4.90 -16.03
N PRO A 280 -10.82 -4.18 -14.89
CA PRO A 280 -10.05 -2.95 -14.74
C PRO A 280 -8.55 -3.12 -15.06
N CYS A 281 -7.98 -4.28 -14.74
CA CYS A 281 -6.60 -4.61 -15.07
C CYS A 281 -6.33 -4.73 -16.59
N GLN A 282 -7.32 -4.59 -17.46
CA GLN A 282 -7.16 -4.54 -18.92
C GLN A 282 -7.48 -3.13 -19.45
N TYR A 283 -6.49 -2.50 -20.07
CA TYR A 283 -6.65 -1.13 -20.57
C TYR A 283 -7.77 -0.97 -21.61
N ALA A 284 -7.94 -1.96 -22.49
CA ALA A 284 -9.00 -1.95 -23.50
C ALA A 284 -10.39 -1.88 -22.86
N ASP A 285 -10.62 -2.65 -21.79
CA ASP A 285 -11.89 -2.70 -21.07
C ASP A 285 -12.14 -1.39 -20.32
N ALA A 286 -11.12 -0.87 -19.62
CA ALA A 286 -11.22 0.44 -18.95
C ALA A 286 -11.55 1.56 -19.94
N ARG A 287 -10.90 1.56 -21.12
CA ARG A 287 -11.20 2.51 -22.20
C ARG A 287 -12.62 2.32 -22.73
N GLY A 288 -13.07 1.07 -22.91
CA GLY A 288 -14.42 0.73 -23.35
C GLY A 288 -15.49 1.24 -22.39
N ALA A 289 -15.30 1.05 -21.08
CA ALA A 289 -16.20 1.53 -20.04
C ALA A 289 -16.30 3.08 -20.03
N VAL A 290 -15.17 3.76 -20.20
CA VAL A 290 -15.15 5.22 -20.33
C VAL A 290 -15.92 5.69 -21.58
N GLN A 291 -15.76 5.03 -22.73
CA GLN A 291 -16.54 5.38 -23.92
C GLN A 291 -18.03 5.09 -23.73
N ALA A 292 -18.39 3.96 -23.13
CA ALA A 292 -19.77 3.64 -22.81
C ALA A 292 -20.42 4.73 -21.93
N ALA A 293 -19.71 5.23 -20.92
CA ALA A 293 -20.17 6.35 -20.10
C ALA A 293 -20.38 7.64 -20.89
N ARG A 294 -19.45 7.97 -21.81
CA ARG A 294 -19.57 9.15 -22.67
C ARG A 294 -20.74 9.04 -23.64
N HIS A 295 -20.98 7.87 -24.21
CA HIS A 295 -22.10 7.64 -25.13
C HIS A 295 -23.44 7.66 -24.41
N ALA A 296 -23.55 7.01 -23.24
CA ALA A 296 -24.79 6.92 -22.50
C ALA A 296 -25.17 8.24 -21.81
N PHE A 297 -24.20 8.94 -21.23
CA PHE A 297 -24.45 10.07 -20.31
C PHE A 297 -23.81 11.40 -20.74
N GLY A 298 -23.18 11.45 -21.92
CA GLY A 298 -22.56 12.66 -22.47
C GLY A 298 -21.29 13.12 -21.75
N GLY A 299 -20.71 12.30 -20.86
CA GLY A 299 -19.49 12.63 -20.12
C GLY A 299 -19.37 11.92 -18.77
N LEU A 300 -18.33 12.29 -18.01
CA LEU A 300 -18.03 11.78 -16.68
C LEU A 300 -17.64 12.94 -15.77
N ASP A 301 -18.22 12.96 -14.58
CA ASP A 301 -17.94 13.94 -13.52
C ASP A 301 -16.99 13.33 -12.48
N GLY A 302 -16.99 12.01 -12.29
CA GLY A 302 -16.08 11.38 -11.35
C GLY A 302 -15.86 9.90 -11.59
N VAL A 303 -14.76 9.39 -11.05
CA VAL A 303 -14.41 7.95 -11.06
C VAL A 303 -14.31 7.44 -9.63
N LEU A 304 -14.91 6.30 -9.36
CA LEU A 304 -14.75 5.53 -8.13
C LEU A 304 -14.21 4.15 -8.47
N HIS A 305 -12.96 3.88 -8.14
CA HIS A 305 -12.38 2.53 -8.26
C HIS A 305 -12.42 1.84 -6.90
N CYS A 306 -13.18 0.76 -6.80
CA CYS A 306 -13.44 -0.01 -5.59
C CYS A 306 -12.95 -1.45 -5.80
N PRO A 307 -11.63 -1.67 -5.94
CA PRO A 307 -11.09 -2.99 -6.25
C PRO A 307 -11.42 -4.00 -5.16
N THR A 308 -11.29 -5.27 -5.48
CA THR A 308 -11.42 -6.33 -4.48
C THR A 308 -10.37 -6.12 -3.38
N GLY A 309 -10.79 -6.00 -2.13
CA GLY A 309 -9.91 -5.71 -0.99
C GLY A 309 -8.92 -6.83 -0.64
N GLY A 310 -9.12 -8.03 -1.20
CA GLY A 310 -8.34 -9.22 -0.88
C GLY A 310 -8.86 -9.96 0.35
N GLU A 311 -8.43 -11.21 0.52
CA GLU A 311 -8.80 -12.03 1.67
C GLU A 311 -7.81 -11.85 2.83
N LEU A 312 -8.32 -11.80 4.06
CA LEU A 312 -7.49 -11.94 5.26
C LEU A 312 -7.00 -13.38 5.37
N ARG A 313 -5.72 -13.60 5.10
CA ARG A 313 -5.14 -14.94 5.09
C ARG A 313 -3.66 -14.92 5.45
N PRO A 314 -3.22 -15.75 6.42
CA PRO A 314 -1.82 -15.78 6.86
C PRO A 314 -0.85 -16.02 5.70
N LEU A 315 0.33 -15.41 5.73
CA LEU A 315 1.37 -15.53 4.71
C LEU A 315 1.74 -16.99 4.40
N ALA A 316 1.77 -17.84 5.42
CA ALA A 316 2.02 -19.29 5.28
C ALA A 316 0.99 -20.01 4.37
N ARG A 317 -0.21 -19.45 4.24
CA ARG A 317 -1.32 -19.99 3.42
C ARG A 317 -1.71 -19.08 2.26
N GLN A 318 -1.00 -17.98 2.05
CA GLN A 318 -1.38 -17.01 1.05
C GLN A 318 -1.19 -17.56 -0.35
N SER A 319 -2.25 -17.45 -1.17
CA SER A 319 -2.20 -17.87 -2.57
C SER A 319 -1.57 -16.77 -3.41
N THR A 320 -0.44 -17.07 -4.03
CA THR A 320 0.25 -16.14 -4.95
C THR A 320 -0.65 -15.73 -6.11
N ALA A 321 -1.41 -16.66 -6.68
CA ALA A 321 -2.30 -16.37 -7.80
C ALA A 321 -3.42 -15.39 -7.42
N VAL A 322 -4.08 -15.62 -6.27
CA VAL A 322 -5.15 -14.74 -5.77
C VAL A 322 -4.60 -13.37 -5.40
N ALA A 323 -3.44 -13.32 -4.74
CA ALA A 323 -2.76 -12.07 -4.40
C ALA A 323 -2.39 -11.26 -5.66
N ARG A 324 -1.87 -11.94 -6.68
CA ARG A 324 -1.51 -11.34 -7.97
C ARG A 324 -2.73 -10.73 -8.66
N GLU A 325 -3.84 -11.45 -8.71
CA GLU A 325 -5.09 -10.97 -9.31
C GLU A 325 -5.66 -9.77 -8.54
N THR A 326 -5.64 -9.83 -7.21
CA THR A 326 -6.09 -8.74 -6.33
C THR A 326 -5.26 -7.47 -6.56
N LEU A 327 -3.92 -7.60 -6.61
CA LEU A 327 -3.03 -6.47 -6.88
C LEU A 327 -3.19 -5.94 -8.31
N ALA A 328 -3.47 -6.80 -9.29
CA ALA A 328 -3.73 -6.37 -10.67
C ALA A 328 -4.99 -5.53 -10.78
N ASP A 329 -6.09 -5.98 -10.15
CA ASP A 329 -7.35 -5.25 -10.11
C ASP A 329 -7.19 -3.88 -9.42
N ALA A 330 -6.46 -3.83 -8.30
CA ALA A 330 -6.23 -2.58 -7.57
C ALA A 330 -5.26 -1.63 -8.28
N VAL A 331 -4.04 -2.08 -8.57
CA VAL A 331 -2.92 -1.23 -9.00
C VAL A 331 -3.01 -0.95 -10.50
N SER A 332 -3.01 -2.00 -11.32
CA SER A 332 -3.11 -1.85 -12.77
C SER A 332 -4.48 -1.32 -13.17
N GLY A 333 -5.55 -1.72 -12.47
CA GLY A 333 -6.89 -1.15 -12.67
C GLY A 333 -6.96 0.36 -12.46
N ALA A 334 -6.42 0.85 -11.34
CA ALA A 334 -6.35 2.28 -11.07
C ALA A 334 -5.53 3.03 -12.15
N ALA A 335 -4.39 2.47 -12.57
CA ALA A 335 -3.54 3.07 -13.60
C ALA A 335 -4.24 3.13 -14.98
N HIS A 336 -4.97 2.08 -15.36
CA HIS A 336 -5.72 2.05 -16.61
C HIS A 336 -6.90 3.02 -16.61
N LEU A 337 -7.63 3.11 -15.50
CA LEU A 337 -8.71 4.08 -15.34
C LEU A 337 -8.19 5.52 -15.35
N ASP A 338 -7.08 5.81 -14.66
CA ASP A 338 -6.44 7.13 -14.71
C ASP A 338 -6.02 7.48 -16.15
N ARG A 339 -5.37 6.55 -16.86
CA ARG A 339 -4.97 6.75 -18.26
C ARG A 339 -6.17 6.97 -19.17
N ALA A 340 -7.23 6.18 -19.03
CA ALA A 340 -8.43 6.26 -19.87
C ALA A 340 -9.23 7.55 -19.63
N THR A 341 -9.09 8.15 -18.44
CA THR A 341 -9.79 9.38 -18.04
C THR A 341 -8.90 10.62 -17.98
N ALA A 342 -7.64 10.50 -18.42
CA ALA A 342 -6.61 11.53 -18.26
C ALA A 342 -7.01 12.93 -18.79
N ALA A 343 -7.71 12.97 -19.92
CA ALA A 343 -8.14 14.19 -20.59
C ALA A 343 -9.57 14.62 -20.24
N LEU A 344 -10.27 13.89 -19.36
CA LEU A 344 -11.64 14.22 -18.99
C LEU A 344 -11.65 15.21 -17.83
N PRO A 345 -12.54 16.22 -17.84
CA PRO A 345 -12.65 17.22 -16.79
C PRO A 345 -13.40 16.65 -15.58
N LEU A 346 -12.78 15.70 -14.89
CA LEU A 346 -13.34 15.09 -13.68
C LEU A 346 -13.33 16.11 -12.53
N ASP A 347 -14.36 16.04 -11.68
CA ASP A 347 -14.41 16.66 -10.35
C ASP A 347 -13.52 15.89 -9.37
N PHE A 348 -13.53 14.55 -9.46
CA PHE A 348 -12.72 13.69 -8.61
C PHE A 348 -12.35 12.33 -9.23
N PHE A 349 -11.30 11.73 -8.67
CA PHE A 349 -10.85 10.36 -8.87
C PHE A 349 -10.62 9.71 -7.50
N ALA A 350 -11.54 8.83 -7.09
CA ALA A 350 -11.56 8.20 -5.78
C ALA A 350 -11.16 6.72 -5.87
N LEU A 351 -10.21 6.32 -5.03
CA LEU A 351 -9.78 4.95 -4.82
C LEU A 351 -10.33 4.49 -3.47
N VAL A 352 -11.27 3.55 -3.45
CA VAL A 352 -12.01 3.19 -2.24
C VAL A 352 -11.72 1.74 -1.87
N THR A 353 -11.32 1.52 -0.62
CA THR A 353 -11.10 0.19 -0.07
C THR A 353 -11.53 0.15 1.40
N ASP A 354 -12.03 -0.98 1.84
CA ASP A 354 -12.35 -1.29 3.24
C ASP A 354 -11.13 -1.78 4.04
N ALA A 355 -10.00 -2.05 3.36
CA ALA A 355 -8.78 -2.51 4.00
C ALA A 355 -8.07 -1.40 4.80
N ALA A 356 -7.49 -1.78 5.94
CA ALA A 356 -6.70 -0.89 6.78
C ALA A 356 -5.21 -0.92 6.39
N PRO A 357 -4.64 0.17 5.83
CA PRO A 357 -3.30 0.15 5.23
C PRO A 357 -2.14 0.02 6.21
N TYR A 358 -2.33 0.42 7.46
CA TYR A 358 -1.25 0.51 8.47
C TYR A 358 -1.52 -0.32 9.72
N GLN A 359 -2.56 -1.16 9.70
CA GLN A 359 -2.80 -2.13 10.75
C GLN A 359 -1.96 -3.37 10.45
N ALA A 360 -1.05 -3.72 11.36
CA ALA A 360 -0.25 -4.94 11.26
C ALA A 360 -1.06 -6.17 11.71
N LEU A 361 -2.23 -6.35 11.10
CA LEU A 361 -3.13 -7.46 11.42
C LEU A 361 -2.65 -8.72 10.71
N ALA A 362 -2.60 -9.82 11.46
CA ALA A 362 -2.28 -11.12 10.87
C ALA A 362 -3.25 -11.48 9.74
N GLY A 363 -2.70 -11.90 8.62
CA GLY A 363 -3.38 -12.21 7.38
C GLY A 363 -3.70 -11.00 6.49
N ALA A 364 -3.44 -9.78 6.92
CA ALA A 364 -3.80 -8.57 6.17
C ALA A 364 -2.74 -8.13 5.15
N SER A 365 -1.73 -8.97 4.84
CA SER A 365 -0.58 -8.58 4.01
C SER A 365 -0.98 -8.04 2.64
N VAL A 366 -1.88 -8.73 1.92
CA VAL A 366 -2.36 -8.31 0.59
C VAL A 366 -3.39 -7.17 0.68
N PRO A 367 -4.42 -7.22 1.55
CA PRO A 367 -5.31 -6.08 1.74
C PRO A 367 -4.60 -4.77 2.11
N ALA A 368 -3.62 -4.82 3.03
CA ALA A 368 -2.83 -3.67 3.40
C ALA A 368 -1.95 -3.18 2.23
N ALA A 369 -1.40 -4.11 1.44
CA ALA A 369 -0.62 -3.78 0.25
C ALA A 369 -1.45 -3.02 -0.79
N VAL A 370 -2.68 -3.48 -1.04
CA VAL A 370 -3.66 -2.77 -1.88
C VAL A 370 -3.92 -1.37 -1.35
N ALA A 371 -4.30 -1.23 -0.08
CA ALA A 371 -4.64 0.07 0.50
C ALA A 371 -3.47 1.07 0.44
N ARG A 372 -2.24 0.64 0.75
CA ARG A 372 -1.05 1.50 0.65
C ARG A 372 -0.70 1.85 -0.80
N ALA A 373 -0.85 0.92 -1.74
CA ALA A 373 -0.66 1.18 -3.16
C ALA A 373 -1.64 2.23 -3.67
N LEU A 374 -2.94 2.08 -3.38
CA LEU A 374 -3.98 3.03 -3.74
C LEU A 374 -3.70 4.43 -3.17
N GLY A 375 -3.28 4.52 -1.90
CA GLY A 375 -2.85 5.78 -1.29
C GLY A 375 -1.71 6.46 -2.05
N SER A 376 -0.72 5.69 -2.49
CA SER A 376 0.39 6.20 -3.30
C SER A 376 -0.03 6.62 -4.71
N ILE A 377 -0.94 5.89 -5.34
CA ILE A 377 -1.50 6.24 -6.66
C ILE A 377 -2.29 7.55 -6.57
N ALA A 378 -3.16 7.70 -5.57
CA ALA A 378 -3.91 8.93 -5.36
C ALA A 378 -2.98 10.15 -5.16
N ALA A 379 -1.93 10.00 -4.36
CA ALA A 379 -0.95 11.06 -4.14
C ALA A 379 -0.17 11.41 -5.42
N THR A 380 0.15 10.41 -6.24
CA THR A 380 0.83 10.61 -7.53
C THR A 380 -0.09 11.34 -8.52
N ARG A 381 -1.35 10.90 -8.64
CA ARG A 381 -2.34 11.55 -9.49
C ARG A 381 -2.63 12.99 -9.05
N ALA A 382 -2.69 13.26 -7.74
CA ALA A 382 -2.86 14.61 -7.22
C ALA A 382 -1.73 15.56 -7.67
N ARG A 383 -0.47 15.08 -7.71
CA ARG A 383 0.65 15.87 -8.25
C ARG A 383 0.51 16.11 -9.75
N LEU A 384 0.04 15.12 -10.52
CA LEU A 384 -0.24 15.30 -11.95
C LEU A 384 -1.38 16.30 -12.20
N ALA A 385 -2.40 16.31 -11.34
CA ALA A 385 -3.48 17.28 -11.42
C ALA A 385 -3.00 18.70 -11.09
N ALA A 386 -2.18 18.86 -10.05
CA ALA A 386 -1.54 20.14 -9.73
C ALA A 386 -0.62 20.64 -10.85
N ALA A 387 -0.03 19.72 -11.63
CA ALA A 387 0.75 20.02 -12.83
C ALA A 387 -0.09 20.21 -14.12
N GLY A 388 -1.43 20.24 -14.02
CA GLY A 388 -2.34 20.43 -15.16
C GLY A 388 -2.45 19.23 -16.12
N SER A 389 -1.85 18.08 -15.79
CA SER A 389 -1.90 16.86 -16.61
C SER A 389 -3.09 15.96 -16.32
N ARG A 390 -3.87 16.28 -15.28
CA ARG A 390 -5.09 15.58 -14.86
C ARG A 390 -6.09 16.59 -14.31
N TYR A 391 -7.35 16.19 -14.28
CA TYR A 391 -8.43 16.99 -13.69
C TYR A 391 -8.97 16.34 -12.42
N GLY A 392 -9.49 17.17 -11.51
CA GLY A 392 -10.20 16.74 -10.32
C GLY A 392 -9.33 16.34 -9.14
N ALA A 393 -9.95 16.34 -7.96
CA ALA A 393 -9.33 15.88 -6.71
C ALA A 393 -8.99 14.39 -6.82
N SER A 394 -7.84 13.96 -6.27
CA SER A 394 -7.45 12.55 -6.24
C SER A 394 -7.34 12.08 -4.80
N VAL A 395 -8.17 11.12 -4.40
CA VAL A 395 -8.22 10.66 -3.01
C VAL A 395 -8.23 9.14 -2.92
N ALA A 396 -7.60 8.63 -1.86
CA ALA A 396 -7.73 7.25 -1.44
C ALA A 396 -8.46 7.22 -0.09
N VAL A 397 -9.53 6.43 -0.03
CA VAL A 397 -10.39 6.26 1.14
C VAL A 397 -10.21 4.83 1.65
N CYS A 398 -9.70 4.70 2.86
CA CYS A 398 -9.41 3.42 3.50
C CYS A 398 -10.07 3.39 4.88
N ARG A 399 -11.33 2.96 4.97
CA ARG A 399 -12.08 2.93 6.24
C ARG A 399 -12.82 1.60 6.41
N PRO A 400 -12.40 0.76 7.39
CA PRO A 400 -13.20 -0.39 7.78
C PRO A 400 -14.57 0.08 8.30
N GLY A 401 -15.66 -0.47 7.75
CA GLY A 401 -17.03 -0.34 8.29
C GLY A 401 -17.86 0.88 7.86
N ASP A 402 -17.26 1.93 7.27
CA ASP A 402 -17.97 3.15 6.85
C ASP A 402 -17.82 3.48 5.35
N THR A 403 -17.01 2.72 4.58
CA THR A 403 -16.80 2.97 3.15
C THR A 403 -18.06 2.87 2.31
N ASP A 404 -19.07 2.16 2.81
CA ASP A 404 -20.36 2.04 2.16
C ASP A 404 -21.24 3.29 2.35
N ARG A 405 -20.88 4.24 3.23
CA ARG A 405 -21.68 5.44 3.54
C ARG A 405 -21.33 6.62 2.63
N LEU A 406 -22.30 7.10 1.85
CA LEU A 406 -22.13 8.21 0.89
C LEU A 406 -21.74 9.50 1.61
N GLY A 407 -22.24 9.76 2.82
CA GLY A 407 -21.83 10.92 3.62
C GLY A 407 -20.34 10.89 3.99
N ALA A 408 -19.81 9.73 4.39
CA ALA A 408 -18.39 9.58 4.71
C ALA A 408 -17.49 9.71 3.47
N LEU A 409 -17.96 9.20 2.33
CA LEU A 409 -17.29 9.35 1.04
C LEU A 409 -17.32 10.79 0.54
N ALA A 410 -18.47 11.47 0.63
CA ALA A 410 -18.63 12.87 0.26
C ALA A 410 -17.75 13.79 1.13
N ASP A 411 -17.67 13.50 2.43
CA ASP A 411 -16.74 14.16 3.35
C ASP A 411 -15.28 13.99 2.92
N ALA A 412 -14.88 12.77 2.57
CA ALA A 412 -13.52 12.49 2.13
C ALA A 412 -13.18 13.25 0.83
N LEU A 413 -14.10 13.24 -0.14
CA LEU A 413 -13.97 13.99 -1.40
C LEU A 413 -13.89 15.51 -1.15
N GLY A 414 -14.77 16.04 -0.30
CA GLY A 414 -14.82 17.46 0.04
C GLY A 414 -13.62 17.96 0.85
N SER A 415 -12.89 17.08 1.53
CA SER A 415 -11.69 17.49 2.29
C SER A 415 -10.43 17.66 1.43
N GLY A 416 -10.42 17.15 0.20
CA GLY A 416 -9.28 17.22 -0.71
C GLY A 416 -7.98 16.56 -0.22
N ARG A 417 -8.00 15.80 0.89
CA ARG A 417 -6.82 15.15 1.47
C ARG A 417 -6.92 13.62 1.39
N GLY A 418 -5.94 13.01 0.72
CA GLY A 418 -5.84 11.56 0.53
C GLY A 418 -5.23 10.81 1.72
N ALA A 419 -5.66 9.56 1.90
CA ALA A 419 -5.12 8.56 2.82
C ALA A 419 -5.27 8.87 4.32
N GLY A 420 -6.49 9.22 4.75
CA GLY A 420 -6.84 9.28 6.18
C GLY A 420 -7.32 7.91 6.69
N CYS A 421 -6.65 7.34 7.69
CA CYS A 421 -7.18 6.22 8.46
C CYS A 421 -7.97 6.72 9.68
N GLY A 422 -9.00 5.97 10.07
CA GLY A 422 -9.78 6.17 11.30
C GLY A 422 -8.95 6.05 12.59
N PRO A 423 -9.59 5.92 13.77
CA PRO A 423 -8.90 6.02 15.06
C PRO A 423 -7.73 5.03 15.17
N ALA A 424 -6.69 5.46 15.90
CA ALA A 424 -5.38 4.84 15.95
C ALA A 424 -5.43 3.31 16.15
N PRO A 425 -4.53 2.53 15.52
CA PRO A 425 -4.30 1.17 15.96
C PRO A 425 -3.86 1.22 17.43
N ARG A 426 -4.47 0.36 18.27
CA ARG A 426 -3.90 0.09 19.60
C ARG A 426 -2.48 -0.39 19.38
N ALA A 427 -1.51 0.31 19.96
CA ALA A 427 -0.15 -0.19 20.06
C ALA A 427 -0.22 -1.56 20.75
N ALA A 428 0.32 -2.59 20.08
CA ALA A 428 0.64 -3.85 20.72
C ALA A 428 1.99 -3.71 21.42
#